data_AF-A0A353NPA1-F1
#
_entry.id   AF-A0A353NPA1-F1
#
_cell.length_a   1.000
_cell.length_b   1.000
_cell.length_c   1.000
_cell.angle_alpha   90.00
_cell.angle_beta   90.00
_cell.angle_gamma   90.00
#
_symmetry.space_group_name_H-M   'P 1'
#
loop_
_entity.id
_entity.type
_entity.pdbx_description
1 polymer ?
#
loop_
_entity_poly.entity_id
_entity_poly.type
_entity_poly.pdbx_seq_one_letter_code
_entity_poly.pdbx_strand_id
1 'polypeptide(L)'
;MRFISPTKGVMSWDELVDDLLLYIAEEPELAYKLIIGTDSQVREETYFVTAVIVHRVGKGARYYYNRRAYENIKSMRQRIFME
;
A
#
# COMPACT_ATOMS: atom_id res chain seq x y z
N MET A 1 -9.06 -6.19 3.34
CA MET A 1 -8.08 -5.18 3.84
C MET A 1 -8.50 -3.81 3.31
N ARG A 2 -8.29 -2.70 4.02
CA ARG A 2 -8.71 -1.36 3.54
C ARG A 2 -7.50 -0.48 3.23
N PHE A 3 -7.35 -0.02 2.01
CA PHE A 3 -6.31 0.91 1.60
C PHE A 3 -6.87 2.33 1.56
N ILE A 4 -5.97 3.31 1.53
CA ILE A 4 -6.27 4.72 1.41
C ILE A 4 -5.52 5.23 0.18
N SER A 5 -6.28 5.79 -0.76
CA SER A 5 -5.78 6.65 -1.81
C SER A 5 -5.90 8.12 -1.36
N PRO A 6 -4.87 8.95 -1.50
CA PRO A 6 -4.96 10.38 -1.20
C PRO A 6 -6.02 11.11 -2.03
N THR A 7 -6.31 10.62 -3.24
CA THR A 7 -7.23 11.27 -4.18
C THR A 7 -8.63 10.67 -4.13
N LYS A 8 -8.76 9.37 -3.78
CA LYS A 8 -10.03 8.64 -3.80
C LYS A 8 -10.55 8.21 -2.42
N GLY A 9 -9.77 8.39 -1.36
CA GLY A 9 -10.14 8.01 -0.01
C GLY A 9 -9.98 6.52 0.27
N VAL A 10 -10.85 5.99 1.13
CA VAL A 10 -10.77 4.59 1.59
C VAL A 10 -11.28 3.64 0.51
N MET A 11 -10.53 2.57 0.26
CA MET A 11 -10.81 1.56 -0.77
C MET A 11 -10.59 0.16 -0.21
N SER A 12 -11.36 -0.80 -0.69
CA SER A 12 -11.09 -2.24 -0.52
C SER A 12 -9.89 -2.67 -1.40
N TRP A 13 -9.49 -3.93 -1.25
CA TRP A 13 -8.44 -4.49 -2.10
C TRP A 13 -8.88 -4.58 -3.56
N ASP A 14 -10.10 -5.06 -3.80
CA ASP A 14 -10.62 -5.22 -5.16
C ASP A 14 -10.78 -3.85 -5.85
N GLU A 15 -11.31 -2.85 -5.15
CA GLU A 15 -11.39 -1.47 -5.68
C GLU A 15 -10.03 -0.87 -6.00
N LEU A 16 -8.99 -1.16 -5.21
CA LEU A 16 -7.62 -0.73 -5.50
C LEU A 16 -7.11 -1.39 -6.78
N VAL A 17 -7.31 -2.70 -6.93
CA VAL A 17 -6.88 -3.45 -8.12
C VAL A 17 -7.59 -2.92 -9.36
N ASP A 18 -8.90 -2.71 -9.29
CA ASP A 18 -9.68 -2.16 -10.40
C ASP A 18 -9.20 -0.75 -10.77
N ASP A 19 -8.92 0.12 -9.79
CA ASP A 19 -8.40 1.46 -10.04
C ASP A 19 -6.99 1.44 -10.65
N LEU A 20 -6.15 0.50 -10.23
CA LEU A 20 -4.81 0.32 -10.77
C LEU A 20 -4.87 -0.19 -12.21
N LEU A 21 -5.75 -1.15 -12.51
CA LEU A 21 -5.97 -1.64 -13.86
C LEU A 21 -6.50 -0.53 -14.77
N LEU A 22 -7.45 0.28 -14.29
CA LEU A 22 -7.94 1.44 -15.02
C LEU A 22 -6.83 2.44 -15.30
N TYR A 23 -5.96 2.71 -14.32
CA TYR A 23 -4.80 3.60 -14.50
C TYR A 23 -3.82 3.11 -15.54
N ILE A 24 -3.54 1.81 -15.60
CA ILE A 24 -2.64 1.24 -16.62
C ILE A 24 -3.33 1.26 -17.99
N ALA A 25 -4.63 0.96 -18.04
CA ALA A 25 -5.42 0.95 -19.27
C ALA A 25 -5.58 2.33 -19.93
N GLU A 26 -5.44 3.43 -19.19
CA GLU A 26 -5.41 4.78 -19.75
C GLU A 26 -4.28 4.96 -20.78
N GLU A 27 -3.10 4.40 -20.53
CA GLU A 27 -1.92 4.51 -21.40
C GLU A 27 -1.06 3.24 -21.34
N PRO A 28 -1.47 2.13 -21.98
CA PRO A 28 -0.83 0.82 -21.81
C PRO A 28 0.58 0.72 -22.42
N GLU A 29 0.89 1.58 -23.41
CA GLU A 29 2.18 1.60 -24.12
C GLU A 29 3.33 2.18 -23.27
N LEU A 30 3.01 2.82 -22.13
CA LEU A 30 4.02 3.40 -21.25
C LEU A 30 4.65 2.34 -20.35
N ALA A 31 5.87 2.61 -19.91
CA ALA A 31 6.52 1.78 -18.92
C ALA A 31 5.98 2.07 -17.51
N TYR A 32 5.65 1.01 -16.78
CA TYR A 32 5.17 1.09 -15.40
C TYR A 32 6.13 0.35 -14.46
N LYS A 33 6.29 0.90 -13.25
CA LYS A 33 6.97 0.23 -12.14
C LYS A 33 5.98 0.06 -11.00
N LEU A 34 5.72 -1.19 -10.62
CA LEU A 34 4.93 -1.52 -9.44
C LEU A 34 5.88 -1.75 -8.27
N ILE A 35 5.69 -1.01 -7.18
CA ILE A 35 6.48 -1.09 -5.96
C ILE A 35 5.50 -1.43 -4.83
N ILE A 36 5.79 -2.51 -4.12
CA ILE A 36 5.01 -2.95 -2.96
C ILE A 36 5.99 -3.06 -1.80
N GLY A 37 5.65 -2.44 -0.68
CA GLY A 37 6.46 -2.50 0.52
C GLY A 37 5.59 -2.46 1.76
N THR A 38 5.98 -3.24 2.78
CA THR A 38 5.39 -3.18 4.11
C THR A 38 6.47 -2.77 5.09
N ASP A 39 6.20 -1.77 5.92
CA ASP A 39 7.09 -1.34 7.00
C ASP A 39 6.38 -1.47 8.35
N SER A 40 7.16 -1.74 9.41
CA SER A 40 6.65 -1.82 10.78
C SER A 40 7.28 -0.71 11.62
N GLN A 41 6.49 0.31 11.96
CA GLN A 41 6.94 1.41 12.81
C GLN A 41 6.57 1.14 14.27
N VAL A 42 7.59 1.08 15.14
CA VAL A 42 7.41 0.87 16.59
C VAL A 42 7.31 2.24 17.30
N ARG A 43 6.14 2.53 17.89
CA ARG A 43 5.92 3.59 18.89
C ARG A 43 5.33 2.95 20.16
N GLU A 44 4.46 3.62 20.93
CA GLU A 44 3.71 2.96 22.03
C GLU A 44 2.82 1.81 21.53
N GLU A 45 2.39 1.88 20.26
CA GLU A 45 1.75 0.83 19.48
C GLU A 45 2.62 0.47 18.27
N THR A 46 2.53 -0.78 17.80
CA THR A 46 3.22 -1.20 16.56
C THR A 46 2.29 -0.98 15.36
N TYR A 47 2.73 -0.17 14.40
CA TYR A 47 2.00 0.10 13.17
C TYR A 47 2.61 -0.71 12.02
N PHE A 48 1.80 -1.51 11.34
CA PHE A 48 2.17 -2.06 10.04
C PHE A 48 1.57 -1.17 8.96
N VAL A 49 2.42 -0.69 8.06
CA VAL A 49 2.04 0.14 6.93
C VAL A 49 2.40 -0.59 5.65
N THR A 50 1.42 -0.98 4.85
CA THR A 50 1.64 -1.55 3.51
C THR A 50 1.36 -0.47 2.48
N ALA A 51 2.33 -0.18 1.61
CA ALA A 51 2.20 0.73 0.48
C ALA A 51 2.25 -0.04 -0.84
N VAL A 52 1.33 0.31 -1.75
CA VAL A 52 1.31 -0.12 -3.16
C VAL A 52 1.45 1.13 -4.01
N ILE A 53 2.48 1.18 -4.85
CA ILE A 53 2.81 2.35 -5.67
C ILE A 53 2.94 1.90 -7.12
N VAL A 54 2.21 2.55 -8.01
CA VAL A 54 2.33 2.37 -9.45
C VAL A 54 2.90 3.64 -10.07
N HIS A 55 4.13 3.57 -10.56
CA HIS A 55 4.85 4.67 -11.18
C HIS A 55 4.84 4.52 -12.70
N ARG A 56 4.16 5.43 -13.39
CA ARG A 56 4.19 5.58 -14.86
C ARG A 56 5.42 6.40 -15.23
N VAL A 57 6.40 5.77 -15.85
CA VAL A 57 7.72 6.37 -16.09
C VAL A 57 7.57 7.65 -16.93
N GLY A 58 8.04 8.77 -16.37
CA GLY A 58 7.97 10.09 -17.00
C GLY A 58 6.64 10.85 -16.82
N LYS A 59 5.64 10.25 -16.15
CA LYS A 59 4.31 10.86 -15.95
C LYS A 59 3.81 10.83 -14.49
N GLY A 60 4.65 10.41 -13.55
CA GLY A 60 4.32 10.40 -12.12
C GLY A 60 3.73 9.06 -11.65
N ALA A 61 3.24 9.03 -10.41
CA ALA A 61 2.83 7.79 -9.75
C ALA A 61 1.52 7.93 -8.98
N ARG A 62 0.81 6.82 -8.81
CA ARG A 62 -0.26 6.67 -7.82
C ARG A 62 0.21 5.80 -6.68
N TYR A 63 -0.22 6.12 -5.46
CA TYR A 63 0.11 5.35 -4.27
C TYR A 63 -1.13 5.10 -3.42
N TYR A 64 -1.15 3.92 -2.81
CA TYR A 64 -2.18 3.44 -1.93
C TYR A 64 -1.49 2.91 -0.69
N TYR A 65 -2.03 3.17 0.49
CA TYR A 65 -1.45 2.65 1.71
C TYR A 65 -2.50 2.14 2.67
N ASN A 66 -2.18 1.06 3.39
CA ASN A 66 -2.94 0.58 4.53
C ASN A 66 -2.11 0.85 5.78
N ARG A 67 -2.76 1.32 6.86
CA ARG A 67 -2.17 1.37 8.20
C ARG A 67 -2.99 0.49 9.13
N ARG A 68 -2.35 -0.47 9.79
CA ARG A 68 -2.92 -1.28 10.88
C ARG A 68 -2.15 -1.04 12.16
N ALA A 69 -2.85 -0.58 13.20
CA ALA A 69 -2.32 -0.51 14.55
C ALA A 69 -2.53 -1.87 15.23
N TYR A 70 -1.51 -2.36 15.91
CA TYR A 70 -1.64 -3.49 16.83
C TYR A 70 -1.28 -3.01 18.24
N GLU A 71 -2.27 -3.05 19.12
CA GLU A 71 -2.06 -2.95 20.55
C GLU A 71 -1.38 -4.25 21.03
N ASN A 72 -0.29 -4.14 21.79
CA ASN A 72 0.38 -5.26 22.47
C ASN A 72 1.23 -6.24 21.64
N ILE A 73 2.09 -5.77 20.73
CA ILE A 73 3.18 -6.62 20.24
C ILE A 73 4.31 -6.65 21.28
N LYS A 74 4.25 -7.63 22.19
CA LYS A 74 5.19 -7.75 23.33
C LYS A 74 6.48 -8.52 23.00
N SER A 75 6.60 -9.17 21.84
CA SER A 75 7.75 -10.04 21.53
C SER A 75 8.30 -9.89 20.11
N MET A 76 9.63 -9.96 19.97
CA MET A 76 10.34 -9.97 18.69
C MET A 76 9.90 -11.11 17.75
N ARG A 77 9.53 -12.27 18.31
CA ARG A 77 9.09 -13.44 17.53
C ARG A 77 7.73 -13.22 16.87
N GLN A 78 6.80 -12.52 17.54
CA GLN A 78 5.53 -12.13 16.93
C GLN A 78 5.71 -11.11 15.81
N ARG A 79 6.73 -10.24 15.90
CA ARG A 79 7.05 -9.27 14.85
C ARG A 79 7.44 -9.98 13.54
N ILE A 80 8.37 -10.92 13.62
CA ILE A 80 8.84 -11.70 12.44
C ILE A 80 7.69 -12.48 11.79
N PHE A 81 6.68 -12.90 12.55
CA PHE A 81 5.55 -13.66 12.01
C PHE A 81 4.49 -12.77 11.31
N MET A 82 4.42 -11.49 11.66
CA MET A 82 3.43 -10.55 11.09
C MET A 82 3.97 -9.72 9.93
N GLU A 83 5.28 -9.73 9.71
CA GLU A 83 5.96 -9.24 8.50
C GLU A 83 5.77 -10.24 7.35
#